data_AF-W9T8W9-F1
#
_entry.id   AF-W9T8W9-F1
#
_cell.length_a   1.000
_cell.length_b   1.000
_cell.length_c   1.000
_cell.angle_alpha   90.00
_cell.angle_beta   90.00
_cell.angle_gamma   90.00
#
_symmetry.space_group_name_H-M   'P 1'
#
loop_
_entity.id
_entity.type
_entity.pdbx_description
1 polymer ?
#
loop_
_entity_poly.entity_id
_entity_poly.type
_entity_poly.pdbx_seq_one_letter_code
_entity_poly.pdbx_strand_id
1 'polypeptide(L)'
;MKNLTLSALLLSSLFTGSVMASEFDKPGFVTEVEDGRLWVFREDSQELKDFKASGEPAKQFTDIGSGPNGMTVKAADEKTLKDYLEVIKK
;
A
#
# COMPACT_ATOMS: atom_id res chain seq x y z
N MET A 1 52.08 18.44 -25.38
CA MET A 1 50.82 19.06 -24.93
C MET A 1 49.88 17.94 -24.53
N LYS A 2 49.19 18.11 -23.40
CA LYS A 2 48.69 17.05 -22.51
C LYS A 2 47.48 16.31 -23.08
N ASN A 3 47.46 15.01 -22.83
CA ASN A 3 46.46 14.02 -23.20
C ASN A 3 45.17 14.29 -22.40
N LEU A 4 44.02 14.46 -23.06
CA LEU A 4 42.72 14.56 -22.39
C LEU A 4 41.94 13.26 -22.60
N THR A 5 42.03 12.37 -21.61
CA THR A 5 41.11 11.24 -21.43
C THR A 5 39.81 11.78 -20.83
N LEU A 6 38.71 11.72 -21.59
CA LEU A 6 37.37 12.02 -21.08
C LEU A 6 36.77 10.72 -20.50
N SER A 7 36.85 10.57 -19.19
CA SER A 7 36.12 9.55 -18.44
C SER A 7 34.64 9.92 -18.40
N ALA A 8 33.80 9.20 -19.15
CA ALA A 8 32.36 9.27 -19.01
C ALA A 8 31.94 8.40 -17.82
N LEU A 9 31.69 9.01 -16.66
CA LEU A 9 30.99 8.36 -15.56
C LEU A 9 29.51 8.25 -15.93
N LEU A 10 29.06 7.04 -16.27
CA LEU A 10 27.65 6.68 -16.28
C LEU A 10 27.17 6.56 -14.82
N LEU A 11 26.51 7.60 -14.30
CA LEU A 11 25.69 7.50 -13.10
C LEU A 11 24.38 6.80 -13.46
N SER A 12 24.37 5.47 -13.41
CA SER A 12 23.13 4.71 -13.33
C SER A 12 22.58 4.85 -11.92
N SER A 13 21.66 5.80 -11.71
CA SER A 13 20.87 5.92 -10.49
C SER A 13 20.07 4.65 -10.26
N LEU A 14 20.48 3.87 -9.26
CA LEU A 14 19.67 2.79 -8.71
C LEU A 14 18.51 3.43 -7.95
N PHE A 15 17.36 3.59 -8.61
CA PHE A 15 16.10 3.70 -7.90
C PHE A 15 15.81 2.32 -7.29
N THR A 16 16.36 2.07 -6.11
CA THR A 16 15.89 0.99 -5.25
C THR A 16 14.50 1.40 -4.78
N GLY A 17 13.47 0.92 -5.46
CA GLY A 17 12.09 1.02 -4.97
C GLY A 17 11.96 0.19 -3.71
N SER A 18 12.17 0.81 -2.55
CA SER A 18 11.74 0.23 -1.28
C SER A 18 10.23 0.18 -1.29
N VAL A 19 9.67 -1.03 -1.36
CA VAL A 19 8.28 -1.27 -0.98
C VAL A 19 8.22 -1.04 0.53
N MET A 20 7.99 0.20 0.94
CA MET A 20 7.78 0.52 2.34
C MET A 20 6.43 -0.08 2.73
N ALA A 21 6.45 -1.05 3.64
CA ALA A 21 5.24 -1.52 4.31
C ALA A 21 4.52 -0.32 4.91
N SER A 22 3.19 -0.27 4.77
CA SER A 22 2.40 0.82 5.33
C SER A 22 2.48 0.77 6.85
N GLU A 23 2.48 1.94 7.50
CA GLU A 23 2.49 2.04 8.97
C GLU A 23 1.27 1.35 9.63
N PHE A 24 0.21 1.13 8.85
CA PHE A 24 -1.03 0.51 9.30
C PHE A 24 -1.11 -0.99 9.02
N ASP A 25 -0.05 -1.59 8.48
CA ASP A 25 0.03 -3.03 8.28
C ASP A 25 -0.09 -3.77 9.62
N LYS A 26 -0.78 -4.92 9.58
CA LYS A 26 -1.00 -5.81 10.73
C LYS A 26 -0.76 -7.24 10.27
N PRO A 27 -0.39 -8.18 11.16
CA PRO A 27 -0.18 -9.57 10.76
C PRO A 27 -1.37 -10.14 9.97
N GLY A 28 -1.13 -10.58 8.74
CA GLY A 28 -2.17 -11.10 7.84
C GLY A 28 -2.93 -10.03 7.05
N PHE A 29 -2.49 -8.76 7.11
CA PHE A 29 -3.09 -7.63 6.41
C PHE A 29 -2.03 -6.70 5.80
N VAL A 30 -2.28 -6.30 4.56
CA VAL A 30 -1.54 -5.23 3.88
C VAL A 30 -2.47 -4.05 3.71
N THR A 31 -1.95 -2.85 3.91
CA THR A 31 -2.69 -1.61 3.82
C THR A 31 -2.07 -0.62 2.84
N GLU A 32 -2.91 0.17 2.19
CA GLU A 32 -2.49 1.24 1.28
C GLU A 32 -3.32 2.49 1.61
N VAL A 33 -2.70 3.67 1.63
CA VAL A 33 -3.42 4.93 1.88
C VAL A 33 -3.61 5.66 0.56
N GLU A 34 -4.85 5.72 0.09
CA GLU A 34 -5.24 6.44 -1.13
C GLU A 34 -6.29 7.49 -0.80
N ASP A 35 -6.07 8.74 -1.20
CA ASP A 35 -6.96 9.88 -0.93
C ASP A 35 -7.40 10.01 0.55
N GLY A 36 -6.46 9.75 1.47
CA GLY A 36 -6.71 9.82 2.92
C GLY A 36 -7.62 8.71 3.46
N ARG A 37 -7.84 7.64 2.67
CA ARG A 37 -8.59 6.45 3.06
C ARG A 37 -7.64 5.29 3.19
N LEU A 38 -7.87 4.48 4.21
CA LEU A 38 -7.10 3.29 4.45
C LEU A 38 -7.74 2.12 3.71
N TRP A 39 -7.10 1.67 2.64
CA TRP A 39 -7.42 0.42 1.98
C TRP A 39 -6.76 -0.73 2.71
N VAL A 40 -7.53 -1.81 2.92
CA VAL A 40 -7.09 -2.98 3.66
C VAL A 40 -7.34 -4.23 2.83
N PHE A 41 -6.31 -5.07 2.74
CA PHE A 41 -6.33 -6.33 2.02
C PHE A 41 -5.73 -7.44 2.87
N ARG A 42 -6.07 -8.69 2.54
CA ARG A 42 -5.31 -9.84 3.03
C ARG A 42 -3.96 -9.90 2.32
N GLU A 43 -2.94 -10.34 3.06
CA GLU A 43 -1.64 -10.68 2.47
C GLU A 43 -1.82 -11.63 1.28
N ASP A 44 -1.11 -11.36 0.19
CA ASP A 44 -1.09 -12.14 -1.05
C ASP A 44 -2.44 -12.37 -1.77
N SER A 45 -3.48 -11.64 -1.35
CA SER A 45 -4.83 -11.76 -1.92
C SER A 45 -4.90 -11.34 -3.39
N GLN A 46 -5.90 -11.86 -4.10
CA GLN A 46 -6.15 -11.46 -5.48
C GLN A 46 -6.60 -10.00 -5.55
N GLU A 47 -7.38 -9.58 -4.56
CA GLU A 47 -7.90 -8.22 -4.41
C GLU A 47 -6.76 -7.20 -4.26
N LEU A 48 -5.70 -7.53 -3.51
CA LEU A 48 -4.50 -6.69 -3.41
C LEU A 48 -3.79 -6.58 -4.77
N LYS A 49 -3.67 -7.70 -5.50
CA LYS A 49 -3.01 -7.72 -6.82
C LYS A 49 -3.79 -6.89 -7.83
N ASP A 50 -5.11 -7.06 -7.85
CA ASP A 50 -6.02 -6.32 -8.72
C ASP A 50 -6.02 -4.83 -8.38
N PHE A 51 -5.99 -4.50 -7.08
CA PHE A 51 -5.88 -3.12 -6.62
C PHE A 51 -4.59 -2.45 -7.09
N LYS A 52 -3.45 -3.14 -6.96
CA LYS A 52 -2.17 -2.62 -7.46
C LYS A 52 -2.12 -2.51 -8.98
N ALA A 53 -2.87 -3.33 -9.70
CA ALA A 53 -2.88 -3.33 -11.16
C ALA A 53 -3.87 -2.30 -11.75
N SER A 54 -5.01 -2.08 -11.11
CA SER A 54 -6.15 -1.36 -11.69
C SER A 54 -6.76 -0.28 -10.80
N GLY A 55 -6.34 -0.15 -9.54
CA GLY A 55 -6.87 0.79 -8.57
C GLY A 55 -8.09 0.23 -7.82
N GLU A 56 -9.00 1.12 -7.41
CA GLU A 56 -10.12 0.75 -6.54
C GLU A 56 -11.00 -0.39 -7.13
N PRO A 57 -11.30 -1.47 -6.38
CA PRO A 57 -12.16 -2.55 -6.85
C PRO A 57 -13.60 -2.08 -7.09
N ALA A 58 -14.28 -2.72 -8.06
CA ALA A 58 -15.67 -2.40 -8.39
C ALA A 58 -16.65 -2.59 -7.23
N LYS A 59 -16.36 -3.54 -6.34
CA LYS A 59 -17.10 -3.77 -5.10
C LYS A 59 -16.20 -3.42 -3.92
N GLN A 60 -16.75 -2.64 -3.00
CA GLN A 60 -16.05 -2.22 -1.79
C GLN A 60 -17.01 -2.17 -0.61
N PHE A 61 -16.45 -2.41 0.57
CA PHE A 61 -17.07 -2.21 1.86
C PHE A 61 -16.34 -1.07 2.54
N THR A 62 -17.07 -0.24 3.27
CA THR A 62 -16.54 1.01 3.82
C THR A 62 -17.05 1.19 5.24
N ASP A 63 -16.13 1.49 6.16
CA ASP A 63 -16.44 1.93 7.51
C ASP A 63 -15.81 3.30 7.75
N ILE A 64 -16.65 4.30 8.00
CA ILE A 64 -16.26 5.71 8.03
C ILE A 64 -15.80 6.07 9.44
N GLY A 65 -14.58 6.58 9.57
CA GLY A 65 -14.04 7.08 10.84
C GLY A 65 -13.54 6.01 11.80
N SER A 66 -13.63 4.74 11.44
CA SER A 66 -13.21 3.61 12.29
C SER A 66 -11.74 3.25 12.16
N GLY A 67 -11.00 3.86 11.24
CA GLY A 67 -9.57 3.63 11.04
C GLY A 67 -8.69 4.44 11.97
N PRO A 68 -7.37 4.16 11.99
CA PRO A 68 -6.39 4.97 12.69
C PRO A 68 -6.54 6.45 12.35
N ASN A 69 -6.38 7.33 13.33
CA ASN A 69 -6.55 8.80 13.18
C ASN A 69 -7.92 9.23 12.62
N GLY A 70 -8.96 8.40 12.73
CA GLY A 70 -10.29 8.70 12.19
C GLY A 70 -10.40 8.52 10.67
N MET A 71 -9.46 7.80 10.04
CA MET A 71 -9.54 7.49 8.62
C MET A 71 -10.75 6.62 8.29
N THR A 72 -11.27 6.77 7.07
CA THR A 72 -12.21 5.81 6.50
C THR A 72 -11.46 4.54 6.10
N VAL A 73 -11.98 3.37 6.47
CA VAL A 73 -11.40 2.07 6.12
C VAL A 73 -12.21 1.44 4.99
N LYS A 74 -11.54 0.99 3.92
CA LYS A 74 -12.14 0.34 2.77
C LYS A 74 -11.53 -1.05 2.55
N ALA A 75 -12.34 -2.01 2.12
CA ALA A 75 -11.87 -3.34 1.72
C ALA A 75 -12.72 -3.88 0.56
N ALA A 76 -12.18 -4.80 -0.24
CA ALA A 76 -12.90 -5.44 -1.34
C ALA A 76 -14.00 -6.42 -0.86
N ASP A 77 -13.84 -6.99 0.33
CA ASP A 77 -14.80 -7.90 0.96
C ASP A 77 -15.13 -7.49 2.41
N GLU A 78 -16.34 -7.82 2.84
CA GLU A 78 -16.86 -7.44 4.16
C GLU A 78 -16.10 -8.10 5.30
N LYS A 79 -15.62 -9.33 5.08
CA LYS A 79 -14.95 -10.11 6.11
C LYS A 79 -13.58 -9.52 6.42
N THR A 80 -12.80 -9.16 5.41
CA THR A 80 -11.51 -8.49 5.58
C THR A 80 -11.66 -7.16 6.33
N LEU A 81 -12.67 -6.35 5.99
CA LEU A 81 -12.95 -5.11 6.71
C LEU A 81 -13.20 -5.37 8.19
N LYS A 82 -14.13 -6.28 8.52
CA LYS A 82 -14.48 -6.59 9.91
C LYS A 82 -13.30 -7.13 10.69
N ASP A 83 -12.59 -8.11 10.12
CA ASP A 83 -11.45 -8.75 10.78
C ASP A 83 -10.34 -7.72 11.09
N TYR A 84 -10.05 -6.80 10.17
CA TYR A 84 -9.06 -5.75 10.42
C TYR A 84 -9.51 -4.77 11.51
N LEU A 85 -10.76 -4.33 11.47
CA LEU A 85 -11.33 -3.44 12.49
C LEU A 85 -11.28 -4.08 13.88
N GLU A 86 -11.49 -5.39 13.99
CA GLU A 86 -11.33 -6.12 15.26
C GLU A 86 -9.87 -6.15 15.75
N VAL A 87 -8.89 -6.20 14.85
CA VAL A 87 -7.47 -6.17 15.21
C VAL A 87 -7.07 -4.82 15.77
N ILE A 88 -7.53 -3.71 15.18
CA ILE A 88 -7.11 -2.35 15.61
C ILE A 88 -7.88 -1.81 16.81
N LYS A 89 -9.01 -2.42 17.19
CA LYS A 89 -9.80 -2.05 18.39
C LYS A 89 -9.23 -2.61 19.69
N LYS A 90 -8.30 -3.56 19.61
CA LYS A 90 -7.64 -4.18 20.78
C LYS A 90 -6.39 -3.40 21.16
#